data_AF-A0A4D4KTN8-F1
#
_entry.id   AF-A0A4D4KTN8-F1
#
_cell.length_a   1.000
_cell.length_b   1.000
_cell.length_c   1.000
_cell.angle_alpha   90.00
_cell.angle_beta   90.00
_cell.angle_gamma   90.00
#
_symmetry.space_group_name_H-M   'P 1'
#
loop_
_entity.id
_entity.type
_entity.pdbx_description
1 polymer ?
#
loop_
_entity_poly.entity_id
_entity_poly.type
_entity_poly.pdbx_seq_one_letter_code
_entity_poly.pdbx_strand_id
1 'polypeptide(L)' 'MKAVAAKMGIGAAETVRTWVRKAEVDADQRPGVTSDEAAEIKRLKAENAELRRANEILKAASAFFAAELDRASKRS' A
#
# COMPACT_ATOMS: atom_id res chain seq x y z
N MET A 1 -8.58 -0.62 33.09
CA MET A 1 -8.91 -1.37 31.85
C MET A 1 -9.94 -2.49 32.05
N LYS A 2 -9.82 -3.43 33.01
CA LYS A 2 -10.82 -4.51 33.21
C LYS A 2 -12.26 -4.01 33.40
N ALA A 3 -12.46 -2.99 34.23
CA ALA A 3 -13.79 -2.39 34.45
C ALA A 3 -14.35 -1.68 33.20
N VAL A 4 -13.49 -1.03 32.41
CA VAL A 4 -13.89 -0.38 31.15
C VAL A 4 -14.27 -1.43 30.11
N ALA A 5 -13.44 -2.48 29.97
CA ALA A 5 -13.70 -3.61 29.08
C ALA A 5 -15.04 -4.30 29.43
N ALA A 6 -15.29 -4.56 30.72
CA ALA A 6 -16.55 -5.14 31.19
C ALA A 6 -17.77 -4.24 30.88
N LYS A 7 -17.65 -2.92 31.10
CA LYS A 7 -18.70 -1.94 30.74
C LYS A 7 -18.99 -1.88 29.24
N MET A 8 -18.00 -2.17 28.40
CA MET A 8 -18.13 -2.19 26.94
C MET A 8 -18.46 -3.59 26.38
N GLY A 9 -18.67 -4.60 27.23
CA GLY A 9 -18.90 -5.99 26.79
C GLY A 9 -17.68 -6.66 26.14
N ILE A 10 -16.48 -6.09 26.30
CA ILE A 10 -15.25 -6.61 25.70
C ILE A 10 -14.63 -7.61 26.68
N GLY A 11 -14.61 -8.88 26.29
CA GLY A 11 -14.14 -9.99 27.14
C GLY A 11 -12.65 -9.91 27.52
N ALA A 12 -11.83 -9.19 26.75
CA ALA A 12 -10.40 -9.05 27.00
C ALA A 12 -9.99 -7.59 27.23
N ALA A 13 -9.46 -7.31 28.42
CA ALA A 13 -8.89 -5.99 28.74
C ALA A 13 -7.70 -5.60 27.84
N GLU A 14 -7.04 -6.59 27.22
CA GLU A 14 -5.95 -6.38 26.26
C GLU A 14 -6.45 -5.74 24.96
N THR A 15 -7.64 -6.12 24.48
CA THR A 15 -8.24 -5.54 23.26
C THR A 15 -8.41 -4.03 23.41
N VAL A 16 -8.97 -3.59 24.55
CA VAL A 16 -9.15 -2.16 24.85
C VAL A 16 -7.80 -1.45 24.93
N ARG A 17 -6.78 -2.08 25.51
CA ARG A 17 -5.43 -1.51 25.60
C ARG A 17 -4.81 -1.33 24.22
N THR A 18 -4.97 -2.29 23.33
CA THR A 18 -4.48 -2.21 21.94
C THR A 18 -5.15 -1.07 21.19
N TRP A 19 -6.47 -0.90 21.35
CA TRP A 19 -7.19 0.21 20.71
C TRP A 19 -6.76 1.57 21.24
N VAL A 20 -6.56 1.70 22.55
CA VAL A 20 -6.03 2.95 23.13
C VAL A 20 -4.65 3.27 22.57
N ARG A 21 -3.73 2.29 22.52
CA ARG A 21 -2.41 2.51 21.92
C ARG A 21 -2.49 2.92 20.46
N LYS A 22 -3.41 2.33 19.69
CA LYS A 22 -3.63 2.72 18.29
C LYS A 22 -4.15 4.15 18.19
N ALA A 23 -5.12 4.53 19.02
CA ALA A 23 -5.63 5.90 19.07
C ALA A 23 -4.56 6.91 19.51
N GLU A 24 -3.67 6.56 20.45
CA GLU A 24 -2.53 7.39 20.83
C GLU A 24 -1.57 7.63 19.65
N VAL A 25 -1.33 6.60 18.82
CA VAL A 25 -0.52 6.73 17.60
C VAL A 25 -1.22 7.62 16.57
N ASP A 26 -2.51 7.37 16.31
CA ASP A 26 -3.30 8.16 15.37
C ASP A 26 -3.44 9.64 15.80
N ALA A 27 -3.31 9.92 17.11
CA ALA A 27 -3.37 11.27 17.69
C ALA A 27 -1.98 11.92 17.90
N ASP A 28 -0.90 11.32 17.38
CA ASP A 28 0.49 11.80 17.55
C ASP A 28 0.95 11.91 19.02
N GLN A 29 0.30 11.17 19.93
CA GLN A 29 0.66 11.10 21.35
C GLN A 29 1.66 9.98 21.63
N ARG A 30 1.88 9.11 20.64
CA ARG A 30 2.77 7.96 20.72
C ARG A 30 3.44 7.71 19.37
N PRO A 31 4.75 7.42 19.33
CA PRO A 31 5.41 7.03 18.10
C PRO A 31 4.78 5.76 17.50
N GLY A 32 4.54 5.79 16.19
CA GLY A 32 4.00 4.68 15.41
C GLY A 32 3.61 5.13 14.02
N VAL A 33 3.18 4.19 13.18
CA VAL A 33 2.58 4.50 11.87
C VAL A 33 1.08 4.67 12.10
N THR A 34 0.57 5.84 11.73
CA THR A 34 -0.86 6.14 11.82
C THR A 34 -1.66 5.29 10.83
N SER A 35 -2.94 5.14 11.10
CA SER A 35 -3.89 4.46 10.21
C SER A 35 -3.90 5.07 8.81
N ASP A 36 -3.79 6.39 8.71
CA ASP A 36 -3.81 7.12 7.44
C ASP A 36 -2.51 6.92 6.66
N GLU A 37 -1.34 6.98 7.31
CA GLU A 37 -0.06 6.64 6.67
C GLU A 37 -0.05 5.20 6.17
N ALA A 38 -0.57 4.26 6.97
CA ALA A 38 -0.65 2.85 6.56
C ALA A 38 -1.57 2.67 5.34
N ALA A 39 -2.69 3.38 5.29
CA ALA A 39 -3.61 3.37 4.15
C ALA A 39 -2.95 3.95 2.90
N GLU A 40 -2.22 5.07 3.04
CA GLU A 40 -1.53 5.73 1.94
C GLU A 40 -0.39 4.87 1.40
N ILE A 41 0.42 4.25 2.27
CA ILE A 41 1.46 3.29 1.86
C ILE A 41 0.85 2.15 1.06
N LYS A 42 -0.31 1.63 1.47
CA LYS A 42 -1.01 0.57 0.73
C LYS A 42 -1.47 1.05 -0.65
N ARG A 43 -2.04 2.26 -0.73
CA ARG A 43 -2.49 2.89 -1.99
C ARG A 43 -1.31 3.06 -2.95
N LEU A 44 -0.23 3.68 -2.47
CA LEU A 44 0.98 3.92 -3.25
C LEU A 44 1.65 2.62 -3.73
N LYS A 45 1.67 1.57 -2.90
CA LYS A 45 2.18 0.26 -3.32
C LYS A 45 1.35 -0.36 -4.45
N ALA A 46 0.02 -0.23 -4.39
CA ALA A 46 -0.85 -0.72 -5.46
C ALA A 46 -0.66 0.06 -6.76
N GLU A 47 -0.59 1.39 -6.67
CA GLU A 47 -0.34 2.28 -7.81
C GLU A 47 1.04 2.00 -8.44
N ASN A 48 2.09 1.86 -7.64
CA ASN A 48 3.43 1.55 -8.15
C ASN A 48 3.48 0.18 -8.85
N ALA A 49 2.74 -0.83 -8.34
CA ALA A 49 2.65 -2.13 -8.98
C ALA A 49 1.97 -2.04 -10.36
N GLU A 50 0.90 -1.25 -10.49
CA GLU A 50 0.23 -1.02 -11.76
C GLU A 50 1.13 -0.26 -12.75
N LEU A 51 1.76 0.82 -12.30
CA LEU A 51 2.70 1.60 -13.13
C LEU A 51 3.87 0.76 -13.62
N ARG A 52 4.38 -0.17 -12.80
CA ARG A 52 5.41 -1.11 -13.23
C ARG A 52 4.89 -2.06 -14.31
N ARG A 53 3.69 -2.63 -14.14
CA ARG A 53 3.07 -3.48 -15.16
C ARG A 53 2.89 -2.74 -16.50
N ALA A 54 2.32 -1.53 -16.45
CA ALA A 54 2.13 -0.71 -17.64
C ALA A 54 3.46 -0.38 -18.34
N ASN A 55 4.49 -0.01 -17.57
CA ASN A 55 5.82 0.26 -18.12
C ASN A 55 6.43 -0.97 -18.82
N GLU A 56 6.28 -2.16 -18.28
CA GLU A 56 6.80 -3.38 -18.93
C GLU A 56 6.08 -3.67 -20.25
N ILE A 57 4.77 -3.45 -20.31
CA ILE A 57 4.01 -3.56 -21.57
C ILE A 57 4.52 -2.56 -22.61
N LEU A 58 4.70 -1.29 -22.21
CA LEU A 58 5.17 -0.24 -23.10
C LEU A 58 6.59 -0.50 -23.61
N LYS A 59 7.49 -1.00 -22.75
CA LYS A 59 8.84 -1.42 -23.16
C LYS A 59 8.80 -2.56 -24.17
N ALA A 60 7.97 -3.58 -23.92
CA ALA A 60 7.82 -4.70 -24.83
C ALA A 60 7.29 -4.26 -26.21
N ALA A 61 6.27 -3.39 -26.22
CA ALA A 61 5.74 -2.81 -27.44
C ALA A 61 6.80 -1.99 -28.20
N SER A 62 7.54 -1.15 -27.48
CA SER A 62 8.61 -0.33 -28.07
C SER A 62 9.71 -1.19 -28.70
N ALA A 63 10.12 -2.25 -28.02
CA ALA A 63 11.11 -3.20 -28.54
C ALA A 63 10.59 -3.94 -29.80
N PHE A 64 9.32 -4.35 -29.80
CA PHE A 64 8.68 -4.96 -30.96
C PHE A 64 8.69 -4.03 -32.18
N PHE A 65 8.25 -2.78 -32.03
CA PHE A 65 8.21 -1.82 -33.12
C PHE A 65 9.62 -1.48 -33.64
N ALA A 66 10.59 -1.31 -32.75
CA ALA A 66 11.98 -1.08 -33.16
C ALA A 66 12.54 -2.24 -34.00
N ALA A 67 12.23 -3.49 -33.62
CA ALA A 67 12.65 -4.66 -34.38
C ALA A 67 11.97 -4.75 -35.76
N GLU A 68 10.69 -4.39 -35.88
CA GLU A 68 10.00 -4.39 -37.17
C GLU A 68 10.55 -3.31 -38.12
N LEU A 69 10.86 -2.13 -37.60
CA LEU A 69 11.48 -1.04 -38.37
C LEU A 69 12.86 -1.45 -38.91
N ASP A 70 13.71 -2.08 -38.08
CA ASP A 70 15.02 -2.59 -38.50
C ASP A 70 14.88 -3.65 -39.61
N ARG A 71 13.92 -4.57 -39.49
CA ARG A 71 13.63 -5.58 -40.52
C ARG A 71 13.12 -4.98 -41.82
N ALA A 72 12.32 -3.91 -41.76
CA ALA A 72 11.85 -3.22 -42.95
C ALA A 72 12.99 -2.51 -43.68
N SER A 73 13.87 -1.82 -42.94
CA SER A 73 15.03 -1.13 -43.51
C SER A 73 16.05 -2.06 -44.18
N LYS A 74 16.15 -3.32 -43.76
CA LYS A 74 17.05 -4.31 -44.37
C LYS A 74 16.49 -4.94 -45.66
N ARG A 75 15.20 -4.73 -45.97
CA ARG A 75 14.51 -5.29 -47.15
C ARG A 75 14.44 -4.31 -48.33
N SER A 76 14.75 -3.03 -48.11
CA SER A 76 14.87 -1.98 -49.13
C SER A 76 16.29 -1.85 -49.64
#